data_AF-A0A225SRP9-F1
#
_entry.id   AF-A0A225SRP9-F1
#
_cell.length_a   1.000
_cell.length_b   1.000
_cell.length_c   1.000
_cell.angle_alpha   90.00
_cell.angle_beta   90.00
_cell.angle_gamma   90.00
#
_symmetry.space_group_name_H-M   'P 1'
#
loop_
_entity.id
_entity.type
_entity.pdbx_description
1 polymer ?
#
loop_
_entity_poly.entity_id
_entity_poly.type
_entity_poly.pdbx_seq_one_letter_code
_entity_poly.pdbx_strand_id
1 'polypeptide(L)'
;MTKQYDSKAEAEAAPLFERYGCIRCDSFLPATFLDKEGAEFRAKADFYHPATGIYIEYKSAVLNSTTTKRTAANKLESQRRYRGGTLAKIDELKYSWSHSAYKQGLVQEELGPDNFIIIFKDAIAGPDMDRYLKRGIVAITLKSLPTWLAYQQLSRKGLAVGFKLIGDSPLTYNREHQAYV
;
A
#
# COMPACT_ATOMS: atom_id res chain seq x y z
N MET A 1 -24.74 11.03 -6.30
CA MET A 1 -23.65 11.49 -5.42
C MET A 1 -22.33 11.27 -6.13
N THR A 2 -21.53 12.32 -6.34
CA THR A 2 -20.20 12.22 -6.96
C THR A 2 -19.22 11.57 -5.97
N LYS A 3 -18.62 10.43 -6.34
CA LYS A 3 -17.55 9.80 -5.55
C LYS A 3 -16.31 10.73 -5.58
N GLN A 4 -15.90 11.27 -4.45
CA GLN A 4 -14.80 12.25 -4.36
C GLN A 4 -13.47 11.58 -4.00
N TYR A 5 -12.65 11.16 -4.97
CA TYR A 5 -11.33 10.52 -4.74
C TYR A 5 -10.27 11.46 -4.15
N ASP A 6 -9.34 10.93 -3.36
CA ASP A 6 -8.32 11.71 -2.64
C ASP A 6 -7.19 12.14 -3.60
N SER A 7 -7.07 11.43 -4.73
CA SER A 7 -6.22 11.80 -5.85
C SER A 7 -6.85 11.56 -7.23
N LYS A 8 -6.34 12.29 -8.23
CA LYS A 8 -6.66 12.05 -9.64
C LYS A 8 -6.30 10.62 -10.06
N ALA A 9 -5.19 10.09 -9.53
CA ALA A 9 -4.73 8.75 -9.84
C ALA A 9 -5.70 7.68 -9.32
N GLU A 10 -6.23 7.84 -8.11
CA GLU A 10 -7.30 6.96 -7.60
C GLU A 10 -8.57 7.06 -8.45
N ALA A 11 -8.97 8.27 -8.84
CA ALA A 11 -10.15 8.46 -9.70
C ALA A 11 -9.99 7.74 -11.06
N GLU A 12 -8.79 7.78 -11.64
CA GLU A 12 -8.46 7.08 -12.88
C GLU A 12 -8.41 5.55 -12.70
N ALA A 13 -7.94 5.06 -11.55
CA ALA A 13 -7.84 3.63 -11.29
C ALA A 13 -9.16 2.99 -10.81
N ALA A 14 -10.06 3.79 -10.23
CA ALA A 14 -11.28 3.30 -9.60
C ALA A 14 -12.19 2.44 -10.52
N PRO A 15 -12.43 2.80 -11.80
CA PRO A 15 -13.24 1.95 -12.68
C PRO A 15 -12.70 0.52 -12.82
N LEU A 16 -11.37 0.36 -12.78
CA LEU A 16 -10.75 -0.96 -12.84
C LEU A 16 -10.94 -1.73 -11.52
N PHE A 17 -10.77 -1.07 -10.38
CA PHE A 17 -11.05 -1.67 -9.07
C PHE A 17 -12.51 -2.10 -8.95
N GLU A 18 -13.44 -1.23 -9.34
CA GLU A 18 -14.88 -1.50 -9.33
C GLU A 18 -15.27 -2.66 -10.25
N ARG A 19 -14.63 -2.79 -11.42
CA ARG A 19 -14.80 -3.94 -12.33
C ARG A 19 -14.47 -5.27 -11.65
N TYR A 20 -13.55 -5.27 -10.69
CA TYR A 20 -13.18 -6.46 -9.92
C TYR A 20 -13.88 -6.55 -8.56
N GLY A 21 -15.00 -5.83 -8.38
CA GLY A 21 -15.82 -5.89 -7.17
C GLY A 21 -15.21 -5.17 -5.97
N CYS A 22 -14.16 -4.37 -6.17
CA CYS A 22 -13.63 -3.52 -5.12
C CYS A 22 -14.53 -2.29 -4.97
N ILE A 23 -14.70 -1.84 -3.74
CA ILE A 23 -15.38 -0.59 -3.41
C ILE A 23 -14.37 0.37 -2.81
N ARG A 24 -14.64 1.66 -2.92
CA ARG A 24 -13.88 2.67 -2.17
C ARG A 24 -13.98 2.35 -0.67
N CYS A 25 -12.86 2.39 0.04
CA CYS A 25 -12.86 2.27 1.49
C CYS A 25 -12.97 3.68 2.08
N ASP A 26 -14.02 3.94 2.86
CA ASP A 26 -14.22 5.23 3.53
C ASP A 26 -13.95 5.22 5.04
N SER A 27 -13.78 4.04 5.62
CA SER A 27 -13.46 3.84 7.03
C SER A 27 -11.97 3.71 7.29
N PHE A 28 -11.57 3.99 8.53
CA PHE A 28 -10.25 3.60 9.02
C PHE A 28 -10.14 2.07 9.05
N LEU A 29 -8.91 1.58 8.92
CA LEU A 29 -8.56 0.18 9.14
C LEU A 29 -8.92 -0.24 10.58
N PRO A 30 -9.17 -1.54 10.82
CA PRO A 30 -9.63 -2.05 12.11
C PRO A 30 -8.49 -2.20 13.14
N ALA A 31 -7.47 -1.33 13.08
CA ALA A 31 -6.32 -1.35 13.96
C ALA A 31 -5.80 0.07 14.22
N THR A 32 -5.11 0.23 15.34
CA THR A 32 -4.27 1.39 15.64
C THR A 32 -2.82 0.96 15.48
N PHE A 33 -2.00 1.81 14.87
CA PHE A 33 -0.62 1.49 14.54
C PHE A 33 0.33 2.40 15.32
N LEU A 34 1.53 1.92 15.60
CA LEU A 34 2.59 2.70 16.24
C LEU A 34 3.68 3.01 15.22
N ASP A 35 4.10 4.27 15.13
CA ASP A 35 5.30 4.59 14.37
C ASP A 35 6.58 4.22 15.16
N LYS A 36 7.75 4.41 14.55
CA LYS A 36 9.04 4.05 15.17
C LYS A 36 9.32 4.80 16.49
N GLU A 37 8.65 5.94 16.73
CA GLU A 37 8.77 6.73 17.95
C GLU A 37 7.71 6.35 19.00
N GLY A 38 6.88 5.34 18.71
CA GLY A 38 5.76 4.93 19.56
C GLY A 38 4.53 5.83 19.42
N ALA A 39 4.49 6.71 18.42
CA ALA A 39 3.35 7.59 18.21
C ALA A 39 2.22 6.82 17.51
N GLU A 40 1.03 6.85 18.12
CA GLU A 40 -0.16 6.24 17.53
C GLU A 40 -0.60 6.95 16.25
N PHE A 41 -1.04 6.15 15.27
CA PHE A 41 -1.71 6.63 14.09
C PHE A 41 -2.80 5.67 13.62
N ARG A 42 -3.75 6.22 12.87
CA ARG A 42 -4.76 5.44 12.13
C ARG A 42 -4.48 5.55 10.64
N ALA A 43 -4.77 4.47 9.93
CA ALA A 43 -4.63 4.42 8.47
C ALA A 43 -5.99 4.11 7.82
N LYS A 44 -6.12 4.54 6.58
CA LYS A 44 -7.26 4.29 5.69
C LYS A 44 -6.66 3.76 4.41
N ALA A 45 -7.25 2.69 3.87
CA ALA A 45 -6.92 2.17 2.55
C ALA A 45 -7.75 2.91 1.49
N ASP A 46 -7.33 2.86 0.23
CA ASP A 46 -8.06 3.48 -0.88
C ASP A 46 -9.28 2.64 -1.28
N PHE A 47 -9.13 1.32 -1.29
CA PHE A 47 -10.18 0.37 -1.67
C PHE A 47 -10.32 -0.81 -0.70
N TYR A 48 -11.46 -1.49 -0.76
CA TYR A 48 -11.78 -2.70 -0.03
C TYR A 48 -12.47 -3.68 -0.98
N HIS A 49 -12.13 -4.96 -0.92
CA HIS A 49 -12.79 -5.99 -1.72
C HIS A 49 -13.61 -6.91 -0.79
N PRO A 50 -14.94 -6.73 -0.71
CA PRO A 50 -15.77 -7.41 0.29
C PRO A 50 -15.71 -8.93 0.22
N ALA A 51 -15.67 -9.50 -0.99
CA ALA A 51 -15.68 -10.94 -1.17
C ALA A 51 -14.43 -11.63 -0.62
N THR A 52 -13.29 -10.95 -0.56
CA THR A 52 -12.06 -11.46 0.05
C THR A 52 -11.65 -10.66 1.27
N GLY A 53 -12.49 -9.79 1.83
CA GLY A 53 -12.16 -8.98 3.01
C GLY A 53 -10.80 -8.25 3.01
N ILE A 54 -10.20 -7.96 1.84
CA ILE A 54 -8.85 -7.38 1.75
C ILE A 54 -8.94 -5.87 1.55
N TYR A 55 -8.13 -5.14 2.30
CA TYR A 55 -7.91 -3.71 2.13
C TYR A 55 -6.79 -3.46 1.11
N ILE A 56 -6.98 -2.46 0.26
CA ILE A 56 -6.09 -2.19 -0.87
C ILE A 56 -5.62 -0.73 -0.80
N GLU A 57 -4.32 -0.54 -0.70
CA GLU A 57 -3.66 0.76 -0.85
C GLU A 57 -3.16 0.89 -2.29
N TYR A 58 -3.64 1.88 -3.03
CA TYR A 58 -3.21 2.16 -4.39
C TYR A 58 -2.12 3.22 -4.43
N LYS A 59 -1.06 2.96 -5.21
CA LYS A 59 0.05 3.90 -5.39
C LYS A 59 0.39 4.08 -6.87
N SER A 60 0.36 5.32 -7.33
CA SER A 60 0.79 5.68 -8.69
C SER A 60 2.29 5.96 -8.81
N ALA A 61 3.04 5.91 -7.71
CA ALA A 61 4.47 6.22 -7.67
C ALA A 61 5.16 5.45 -6.54
N VAL A 62 6.49 5.34 -6.63
CA VAL A 62 7.35 4.72 -5.61
C VAL A 62 7.17 5.40 -4.24
N LEU A 63 7.14 4.60 -3.17
CA LEU A 63 7.05 5.06 -1.80
C LEU A 63 8.35 5.74 -1.36
N ASN A 64 8.23 6.78 -0.54
CA ASN A 64 9.38 7.48 0.04
C ASN A 64 9.94 6.73 1.28
N SER A 65 11.14 7.11 1.72
CA SER A 65 11.85 6.47 2.83
C SER A 65 11.69 7.18 4.18
N THR A 66 10.63 7.96 4.37
CA THR A 66 10.45 8.73 5.60
C THR A 66 10.07 7.81 6.77
N THR A 67 10.81 7.85 7.87
CA THR A 67 10.71 6.85 8.94
C THR A 67 9.65 7.15 10.00
N THR A 68 9.36 8.43 10.25
CA THR A 68 8.46 8.86 11.33
C THR A 68 7.56 10.00 10.86
N LYS A 69 6.39 10.13 11.48
CA LYS A 69 5.43 11.19 11.14
C LYS A 69 6.05 12.58 11.40
N ARG A 70 6.82 12.71 12.48
CA ARG A 70 7.57 13.92 12.83
C ARG A 70 8.61 14.29 11.77
N THR A 71 9.39 13.32 11.30
CA THR A 71 10.37 13.55 10.23
C THR A 71 9.72 14.01 8.93
N ALA A 72 8.56 13.43 8.59
CA ALA A 72 7.76 13.85 7.43
C ALA A 72 7.34 15.32 7.53
N ALA A 73 6.76 15.70 8.67
CA ALA A 73 6.32 17.06 8.94
C ALA A 73 7.48 18.08 8.85
N ASN A 74 8.61 17.78 9.50
CA ASN A 74 9.79 18.66 9.49
C ASN A 74 10.36 18.85 8.08
N LYS A 75 10.42 17.78 7.28
CA LYS A 75 10.90 17.86 5.88
C LYS A 75 9.95 18.68 5.01
N LEU A 76 8.64 18.45 5.13
CA LEU A 76 7.63 19.24 4.40
C LEU A 76 7.73 20.72 4.74
N GLU A 77 7.81 21.05 6.04
CA GLU A 77 7.91 22.44 6.49
C GLU A 77 9.20 23.11 6.00
N SER A 78 10.35 22.42 6.11
CA SER A 78 11.62 22.91 5.60
C SER A 78 11.56 23.22 4.09
N GLN A 79 10.94 22.35 3.31
CA GLN A 79 10.77 22.55 1.87
C GLN A 79 9.82 23.70 1.55
N ARG A 80 8.73 23.86 2.30
CA ARG A 80 7.82 25.01 2.18
C ARG A 80 8.56 26.32 2.43
N ARG A 81 9.36 26.40 3.50
CA ARG A 81 10.17 27.59 3.81
C ARG A 81 11.18 27.90 2.69
N TYR A 82 11.88 26.89 2.19
CA TYR A 82 12.85 27.07 1.10
C TYR A 82 12.22 27.55 -0.20
N ARG A 83 11.02 27.10 -0.53
CA ARG A 83 10.33 27.43 -1.80
C ARG A 83 9.34 28.60 -1.70
N GLY A 84 9.31 29.32 -0.58
CA GLY A 84 8.45 30.50 -0.41
C GLY A 84 6.97 30.19 -0.16
N GLY A 85 6.64 29.04 0.43
CA GLY A 85 5.30 28.73 0.94
C GLY A 85 4.71 27.44 0.37
N THR A 86 4.21 27.48 -0.86
CA THR A 86 3.40 26.38 -1.42
C THR A 86 4.26 25.37 -2.18
N LEU A 87 4.02 24.08 -1.93
CA LEU A 87 4.63 22.98 -2.68
C LEU A 87 3.64 22.44 -3.71
N ALA A 88 4.15 22.00 -4.86
CA ALA A 88 3.35 21.19 -5.76
C ALA A 88 2.98 19.85 -5.08
N LYS A 89 1.80 19.29 -5.38
CA LYS A 89 1.32 18.04 -4.75
C LYS A 89 2.34 16.89 -4.88
N ILE A 90 3.07 16.83 -5.99
CA ILE A 90 4.13 15.84 -6.19
C ILE A 90 5.32 16.01 -5.23
N ASP A 91 5.70 17.25 -4.92
CA ASP A 91 6.74 17.55 -3.92
C ASP A 91 6.24 17.21 -2.52
N GLU A 92 4.95 17.41 -2.22
CA GLU A 92 4.39 17.01 -0.93
C GLU A 92 4.43 15.49 -0.74
N LEU A 93 4.09 14.71 -1.77
CA LEU A 93 4.15 13.24 -1.72
C LEU A 93 5.58 12.71 -1.45
N LYS A 94 6.61 13.41 -1.93
CA LYS A 94 8.02 13.03 -1.70
C LYS A 94 8.40 12.99 -0.22
N TYR A 95 7.72 13.78 0.61
CA TYR A 95 8.02 13.89 2.04
C TYR A 95 6.84 13.46 2.94
N SER A 96 5.68 13.16 2.37
CA SER A 96 4.47 12.81 3.12
C SER A 96 4.57 11.46 3.84
N TRP A 97 4.09 11.42 5.08
CA TRP A 97 3.98 10.19 5.87
C TRP A 97 3.05 9.16 5.22
N SER A 98 1.97 9.61 4.57
CA SER A 98 1.03 8.71 3.89
C SER A 98 1.63 7.98 2.68
N HIS A 99 2.76 8.48 2.17
CA HIS A 99 3.49 7.91 1.04
C HIS A 99 4.79 7.20 1.48
N SER A 100 4.95 6.95 2.78
CA SER A 100 6.13 6.32 3.36
C SER A 100 6.09 4.80 3.27
N ALA A 101 7.18 4.17 2.80
CA ALA A 101 7.37 2.72 2.91
C ALA A 101 7.39 2.24 4.36
N TYR A 102 7.88 3.04 5.32
CA TYR A 102 7.87 2.64 6.73
C TYR A 102 6.45 2.56 7.28
N LYS A 103 5.60 3.56 6.98
CA LYS A 103 4.18 3.52 7.36
C LYS A 103 3.51 2.28 6.78
N GLN A 104 3.69 2.04 5.49
CA GLN A 104 3.00 0.94 4.82
C GLN A 104 3.49 -0.43 5.30
N GLY A 105 4.79 -0.56 5.62
CA GLY A 105 5.36 -1.74 6.27
C GLY A 105 4.71 -2.00 7.62
N LEU A 106 4.59 -0.98 8.49
CA LEU A 106 3.94 -1.12 9.80
C LEU A 106 2.46 -1.55 9.69
N VAL A 107 1.73 -0.99 8.72
CA VAL A 107 0.32 -1.36 8.49
C VAL A 107 0.21 -2.82 8.03
N GLN A 108 1.09 -3.25 7.14
CA GLN A 108 1.05 -4.61 6.62
C GLN A 108 1.65 -5.66 7.58
N GLU A 109 2.58 -5.26 8.45
CA GLU A 109 3.09 -6.09 9.54
C GLU A 109 1.96 -6.44 10.51
N GLU A 110 1.16 -5.44 10.90
CA GLU A 110 0.02 -5.63 11.81
C GLU A 110 -1.13 -6.42 11.18
N LEU A 111 -1.50 -6.11 9.93
CA LEU A 111 -2.67 -6.74 9.29
C LEU A 111 -2.35 -8.03 8.54
N GLY A 112 -1.10 -8.21 8.13
CA GLY A 112 -0.66 -9.25 7.21
C GLY A 112 -1.03 -8.98 5.74
N PRO A 113 -0.27 -9.54 4.78
CA PRO A 113 -0.50 -9.34 3.35
C PRO A 113 -1.82 -9.93 2.84
N ASP A 114 -2.45 -10.84 3.61
CA ASP A 114 -3.75 -11.43 3.29
C ASP A 114 -4.96 -10.54 3.64
N ASN A 115 -4.73 -9.51 4.45
CA ASN A 115 -5.76 -8.54 4.85
C ASN A 115 -5.48 -7.12 4.35
N PHE A 116 -4.22 -6.80 4.01
CA PHE A 116 -3.83 -5.51 3.45
C PHE A 116 -2.76 -5.67 2.36
N ILE A 117 -3.03 -5.14 1.16
CA ILE A 117 -2.09 -5.21 0.02
C ILE A 117 -1.85 -3.83 -0.59
N ILE A 118 -0.60 -3.58 -0.98
CA ILE A 118 -0.24 -2.40 -1.76
C ILE A 118 -0.24 -2.76 -3.24
N ILE A 119 -0.91 -1.93 -4.05
CA ILE A 119 -1.01 -2.11 -5.49
C ILE A 119 -0.43 -0.88 -6.18
N PHE A 120 0.65 -1.09 -6.93
CA PHE A 120 1.25 -0.05 -7.75
C PHE A 120 0.59 0.02 -9.13
N LYS A 121 0.44 1.24 -9.67
CA LYS A 121 -0.02 1.44 -11.06
C LYS A 121 0.83 0.66 -12.06
N ASP A 122 2.14 0.86 -11.96
CA ASP A 122 3.14 0.35 -12.88
C ASP A 122 4.15 -0.55 -12.14
N ALA A 123 4.97 -1.28 -12.91
CA ALA A 123 6.05 -2.08 -12.36
C ALA A 123 7.06 -1.20 -11.61
N ILE A 124 7.54 -1.70 -10.48
CA ILE A 124 8.54 -1.02 -9.64
C ILE A 124 9.91 -1.60 -9.99
N ALA A 125 10.90 -0.72 -10.11
CA ALA A 125 12.28 -1.13 -10.37
C ALA A 125 12.82 -2.03 -9.25
N GLY A 126 13.66 -3.00 -9.60
CA GLY A 126 14.23 -3.99 -8.67
C GLY A 126 14.78 -3.39 -7.36
N PRO A 127 15.62 -2.34 -7.40
CA PRO A 127 16.16 -1.73 -6.18
C PRO A 127 15.11 -1.16 -5.22
N ASP A 128 14.02 -0.60 -5.75
CA ASP A 128 12.91 -0.11 -4.92
C ASP A 128 12.09 -1.28 -4.35
N MET A 129 11.94 -2.37 -5.10
CA MET A 129 11.25 -3.57 -4.60
C MET A 129 12.05 -4.29 -3.52
N ASP A 130 13.36 -4.42 -3.69
CA ASP A 130 14.25 -4.95 -2.65
C ASP A 130 14.16 -4.12 -1.37
N ARG A 131 14.03 -2.79 -1.51
CA ARG A 131 13.83 -1.88 -0.38
C ARG A 131 12.50 -2.16 0.36
N TYR A 132 11.45 -2.48 -0.37
CA TYR A 132 10.13 -2.79 0.18
C TYR A 132 10.12 -4.16 0.86
N LEU A 133 10.69 -5.18 0.23
CA LEU A 133 10.79 -6.52 0.80
C LEU A 133 11.60 -6.55 2.09
N LYS A 134 12.71 -5.80 2.17
CA LYS A 134 13.48 -5.61 3.41
C LYS A 134 12.68 -4.96 4.55
N ARG A 135 11.49 -4.41 4.26
CA ARG A 135 10.56 -3.80 5.22
C ARG A 135 9.30 -4.65 5.42
N GLY A 136 9.30 -5.90 4.96
CA GLY A 136 8.13 -6.79 5.04
C GLY A 136 6.99 -6.39 4.10
N ILE A 137 7.23 -5.49 3.14
CA ILE A 137 6.18 -5.03 2.22
C ILE A 137 6.05 -6.00 1.06
N VAL A 138 4.91 -6.66 0.99
CA VAL A 138 4.39 -7.37 -0.18
C VAL A 138 3.53 -6.41 -0.98
N ALA A 139 3.84 -6.27 -2.27
CA ALA A 139 3.09 -5.43 -3.18
C ALA A 139 2.95 -6.11 -4.55
N ILE A 140 1.90 -5.75 -5.27
CA ILE A 140 1.65 -6.20 -6.64
C ILE A 140 1.47 -5.00 -7.58
N THR A 141 1.43 -5.27 -8.89
CA THR A 141 1.00 -4.27 -9.87
C THR A 141 -0.51 -4.34 -10.08
N LEU A 142 -1.09 -3.25 -10.57
CA LEU A 142 -2.51 -3.18 -10.90
C LEU A 142 -2.90 -4.24 -11.94
N LYS A 143 -1.99 -4.58 -12.86
CA LYS A 143 -2.16 -5.67 -13.84
C LYS A 143 -2.35 -7.04 -13.17
N SER A 144 -1.76 -7.25 -11.99
CA SER A 144 -1.82 -8.51 -11.25
C SER A 144 -3.03 -8.63 -10.32
N LEU A 145 -3.83 -7.57 -10.15
CA LEU A 145 -5.01 -7.55 -9.29
C LEU A 145 -5.96 -8.74 -9.53
N PRO A 146 -6.34 -9.12 -10.76
CA PRO A 146 -7.31 -10.19 -10.98
C PRO A 146 -6.79 -11.55 -10.49
N THR A 147 -5.52 -11.84 -10.78
CA THR A 147 -4.86 -13.08 -10.35
C THR A 147 -4.69 -13.10 -8.83
N TRP A 148 -4.37 -11.96 -8.22
CA TRP A 148 -4.25 -11.84 -6.76
C TRP A 148 -5.60 -12.09 -6.06
N LEU A 149 -6.69 -11.51 -6.57
CA LEU A 149 -8.03 -11.74 -6.01
C LEU A 149 -8.47 -13.19 -6.16
N ALA A 150 -8.17 -13.83 -7.30
CA ALA A 150 -8.42 -15.27 -7.48
C ALA A 150 -7.63 -16.11 -6.47
N TYR A 151 -6.34 -15.80 -6.30
CA TYR A 151 -5.50 -16.41 -5.27
C TYR A 151 -6.12 -16.28 -3.87
N GLN A 152 -6.53 -15.07 -3.47
CA GLN A 152 -7.15 -14.79 -2.17
C GLN A 152 -8.46 -15.56 -1.98
N GLN A 153 -9.30 -15.66 -3.00
CA GLN A 153 -10.54 -16.43 -2.92
C GLN A 153 -10.28 -17.93 -2.73
N LEU A 154 -9.29 -18.49 -3.44
CA LEU A 154 -8.93 -19.90 -3.34
C LEU A 154 -8.24 -20.20 -2.00
N SER A 155 -7.30 -19.36 -1.57
CA SER A 155 -6.56 -19.54 -0.31
C SER A 155 -7.50 -19.49 0.90
N ARG A 156 -8.49 -18.58 0.89
CA ARG A 156 -9.52 -18.47 1.94
C ARG A 156 -10.50 -19.65 1.96
N LYS A 157 -10.63 -20.38 0.86
CA LYS A 157 -11.37 -21.66 0.80
C LYS A 157 -10.54 -22.86 1.28
N GLY A 158 -9.33 -22.62 1.79
CA GLY A 158 -8.44 -23.68 2.28
C GLY A 158 -7.66 -24.39 1.18
N LEU A 159 -7.68 -23.90 -0.06
CA LEU A 159 -6.91 -24.50 -1.14
C LEU A 159 -5.43 -24.12 -1.03
N ALA A 160 -4.57 -25.11 -1.25
CA ALA A 160 -3.12 -24.93 -1.33
C ALA A 160 -2.76 -24.28 -2.68
N VAL A 161 -2.84 -22.96 -2.73
CA VAL A 161 -2.44 -22.14 -3.88
C VAL A 161 -1.24 -21.29 -3.52
N GLY A 162 -0.37 -21.04 -4.50
CA GLY A 162 0.74 -20.10 -4.40
C GLY A 162 0.50 -18.86 -5.25
N PHE A 163 1.06 -17.72 -4.85
CA PHE A 163 1.09 -16.52 -5.68
C PHE A 163 2.52 -16.17 -6.04
N LYS A 164 2.84 -16.29 -7.33
CA LYS A 164 4.10 -15.76 -7.86
C LYS A 164 3.88 -14.32 -8.25
N LEU A 165 4.60 -13.40 -7.60
CA LEU A 165 4.67 -12.01 -8.04
C LEU A 165 5.19 -12.01 -9.49
N ILE A 166 4.32 -11.66 -10.44
CA ILE A 166 4.74 -11.50 -11.84
C ILE A 166 5.31 -10.08 -11.96
N GLY A 167 6.61 -9.97 -11.78
CA GLY A 167 7.44 -8.86 -12.24
C GLY A 167 8.70 -9.45 -12.85
N ASP A 168 9.41 -8.70 -13.68
CA ASP A 168 10.66 -9.15 -14.32
C ASP A 168 11.82 -9.39 -13.33
N SER A 169 11.54 -9.43 -12.02
CA SER A 169 12.45 -9.83 -10.95
C SER A 169 11.92 -11.09 -10.25
N PRO A 170 12.74 -12.16 -10.14
CA PRO A 170 12.32 -13.46 -9.65
C PRO A 170 12.26 -13.47 -8.11
N LEU A 171 11.24 -12.87 -7.51
CA LEU A 171 10.98 -13.03 -6.09
C LEU A 171 9.57 -13.60 -5.88
N THR A 172 9.53 -14.91 -5.64
CA THR A 172 8.34 -15.67 -5.25
C THR A 172 8.05 -15.44 -3.78
N TYR A 173 6.84 -14.99 -3.45
CA TYR A 173 6.31 -15.10 -2.10
C TYR A 173 5.79 -16.54 -1.91
N ASN A 174 6.59 -17.39 -1.25
CA ASN A 174 6.17 -18.74 -0.87
C ASN A 174 5.66 -18.73 0.58
N ARG A 175 4.46 -19.30 0.77
CA ARG A 175 3.69 -19.34 2.03
C ARG A 175 4.33 -20.22 3.12
N GLU A 176 5.51 -20.80 2.90
CA GLU A 176 6.07 -21.86 3.75
C GLU A 176 6.74 -21.38 5.07
N HIS A 177 6.68 -20.09 5.41
CA HIS A 177 7.37 -19.54 6.59
C HIS A 177 6.48 -19.02 7.74
N GLN A 178 5.33 -19.64 8.00
CA GLN A 178 4.58 -19.42 9.26
C GLN A 178 4.23 -20.71 10.00
N ALA A 179 5.18 -21.64 10.05
CA ALA A 179 5.13 -22.78 10.96
C ALA A 179 6.45 -22.87 11.76
N TYR A 180 6.81 -21.83 12.50
CA TYR A 180 7.74 -21.94 13.63
C TYR A 180 7.31 -20.97 14.74
N VAL A 181 6.76 -21.58 15.80
CA VAL A 181 6.69 -21.22 17.23
C VAL A 181 6.52 -19.74 17.59
#